data_AF-A0A934AUI9-F1
#
_entry.id   AF-A0A934AUI9-F1
#
_cell.length_a   1.000
_cell.length_b   1.000
_cell.length_c   1.000
_cell.angle_alpha   90.00
_cell.angle_beta   90.00
_cell.angle_gamma   90.00
#
_symmetry.space_group_name_H-M   'P 1'
#
loop_
_entity.id
_entity.type
_entity.pdbx_description
1 polymer ?
#
loop_
_entity_poly.entity_id
_entity_poly.type
_entity_poly.pdbx_seq_one_letter_code
_entity_poly.pdbx_strand_id
1 'polypeptide(L)'
;MRNIFIAYMAPGNHEQMVHYQDTVKNKVPQNRIVPYVDRNLQSKIRTFFGDKPITIWGSRDSDANRARFEGMKPGDDILIVEGGTIKLLGKLFATIISPDLSRELWQGIAGDNAAVWSLIYFIANPLDIELPFKKFNRLFGYQENYLPRGFTSISSNRLEEFYSQYDDLYSILLRIKQGQQYEVRQTEELLQIKEDAVMDLQAEDVEEILKGSELSDHVRMQWKLMHLGLKTGAKVWVPRGDQHKIQKAYDFNEFESAFTAGIDTPAKYVENIDVVWKEEFRIDAAFEIEHSTAIYSGLLRFADLKIVAPNSNYPLFIVAPLAKKSRVFEQVRRPVFKRLGMDKEVRYLSYEAIDDIDKFFERSNSGLSVDLITGKSESVR
;
A
#
# COMPACT_ATOMS: atom_id res chain seq x y z
N MET A 1 14.31 7.81 2.53
CA MET A 1 14.32 7.56 3.99
C MET A 1 13.15 8.28 4.63
N ARG A 2 12.19 7.50 5.12
CA ARG A 2 10.97 8.02 5.77
C ARG A 2 11.25 8.31 7.24
N ASN A 3 10.55 9.30 7.78
CA ASN A 3 10.60 9.54 9.22
C ASN A 3 9.66 8.57 9.92
N ILE A 4 10.04 8.19 11.13
CA ILE A 4 9.17 7.41 12.03
C ILE A 4 8.83 8.31 13.21
N PHE A 5 7.52 8.53 13.42
CA PHE A 5 6.99 9.25 14.57
C PHE A 5 6.27 8.28 15.50
N ILE A 6 6.37 8.55 16.79
CA ILE A 6 5.72 7.78 17.86
C ILE A 6 4.82 8.71 18.65
N ALA A 7 3.54 8.38 18.71
CA ALA A 7 2.60 8.93 19.67
C ALA A 7 2.47 7.96 20.85
N TYR A 8 3.11 8.32 21.96
CA TYR A 8 3.12 7.54 23.18
C TYR A 8 1.94 7.91 24.11
N MET A 9 1.18 6.89 24.49
CA MET A 9 0.14 6.93 25.50
C MET A 9 0.67 6.30 26.78
N ALA A 10 0.74 7.08 27.85
CA ALA A 10 1.19 6.57 29.14
C ALA A 10 0.15 5.61 29.73
N PRO A 11 0.57 4.50 30.37
CA PRO A 11 -0.36 3.62 31.08
C PRO A 11 -1.24 4.40 32.06
N GLY A 12 -2.55 4.16 32.03
CA GLY A 12 -3.50 4.85 32.90
C GLY A 12 -3.88 6.28 32.46
N ASN A 13 -3.43 6.74 31.28
CA ASN A 13 -3.94 7.97 30.69
C ASN A 13 -5.31 7.72 30.04
N HIS A 14 -6.37 7.87 30.85
CA HIS A 14 -7.75 7.62 30.44
C HIS A 14 -8.22 8.51 29.28
N GLU A 15 -7.78 9.78 29.24
CA GLU A 15 -8.11 10.72 28.17
C GLU A 15 -7.60 10.20 26.81
N GLN A 16 -6.30 9.88 26.73
CA GLN A 16 -5.70 9.33 25.52
C GLN A 16 -6.32 7.98 25.14
N MET A 17 -6.65 7.14 26.12
CA MET A 17 -7.29 5.85 25.84
C MET A 17 -8.67 6.01 25.20
N VAL A 18 -9.49 6.95 25.68
CA VAL A 18 -10.80 7.23 25.06
C VAL A 18 -10.62 7.74 23.64
N HIS A 19 -9.71 8.70 23.44
CA HIS A 19 -9.42 9.20 22.08
C HIS A 19 -9.01 8.04 21.15
N TYR A 20 -8.23 7.09 21.66
CA TYR A 20 -7.73 5.97 20.86
C TYR A 20 -8.88 5.05 20.44
N GLN A 21 -9.81 4.79 21.35
CA GLN A 21 -11.01 4.03 21.01
C GLN A 21 -11.86 4.77 19.97
N ASP A 22 -12.09 6.07 20.17
CA ASP A 22 -13.04 6.84 19.37
C ASP A 22 -12.54 7.10 17.94
N THR A 23 -11.29 7.55 17.78
CA THR A 23 -10.81 8.02 16.48
C THR A 23 -9.83 7.07 15.81
N VAL A 24 -9.28 6.10 16.54
CA VAL A 24 -8.36 5.09 15.97
C VAL A 24 -9.03 3.75 15.77
N LYS A 25 -9.61 3.15 16.81
CA LYS A 25 -10.29 1.84 16.71
C LYS A 25 -11.62 1.95 15.97
N ASN A 26 -12.48 2.86 16.40
CA ASN A 26 -13.81 3.03 15.78
C ASN A 26 -13.76 3.78 14.46
N LYS A 27 -12.67 4.55 14.24
CA LYS A 27 -12.45 5.43 13.07
C LYS A 27 -13.54 6.51 12.98
N VAL A 28 -13.24 7.58 12.25
CA VAL A 28 -14.09 8.75 12.16
C VAL A 28 -14.82 8.77 10.81
N PRO A 29 -16.16 8.81 10.80
CA PRO A 29 -16.92 8.96 9.56
C PRO A 29 -16.69 10.35 8.95
N GLN A 30 -16.65 10.43 7.62
CA GLN A 30 -16.21 11.63 6.92
C GLN A 30 -17.13 12.84 7.13
N ASN A 31 -18.42 12.63 7.40
CA ASN A 31 -19.37 13.71 7.72
C ASN A 31 -18.98 14.51 8.98
N ARG A 32 -18.24 13.92 9.93
CA ARG A 32 -17.70 14.62 11.11
C ARG A 32 -16.41 15.39 10.82
N ILE A 33 -15.75 15.09 9.69
CA ILE A 33 -14.46 15.69 9.31
C ILE A 33 -14.69 16.84 8.34
N VAL A 34 -15.48 16.60 7.29
CA VAL A 34 -15.72 17.49 6.14
C VAL A 34 -16.03 18.94 6.53
N PRO A 35 -16.86 19.23 7.56
CA PRO A 35 -17.14 20.61 7.96
C PRO A 35 -15.92 21.41 8.45
N TYR A 36 -14.85 20.73 8.87
CA TYR A 36 -13.71 21.33 9.54
C TYR A 36 -12.41 21.30 8.71
N VAL A 37 -12.50 20.91 7.44
CA VAL A 37 -11.35 20.81 6.53
C VAL A 37 -11.62 21.55 5.22
N ASP A 38 -10.55 22.04 4.57
CA ASP A 38 -10.67 22.74 3.29
C ASP A 38 -11.07 21.81 2.13
N ARG A 39 -11.51 22.41 1.01
CA ARG A 39 -11.98 21.65 -0.17
C ARG A 39 -10.91 20.75 -0.79
N ASN A 40 -9.62 21.12 -0.67
CA ASN A 40 -8.53 20.33 -1.22
C ASN A 40 -8.39 19.02 -0.43
N LEU A 41 -8.34 19.12 0.90
CA LEU A 41 -8.28 17.96 1.77
C LEU A 41 -9.54 17.10 1.68
N GLN A 42 -10.74 17.70 1.53
CA GLN A 42 -11.97 16.94 1.27
C GLN A 42 -11.87 16.12 -0.03
N SER A 43 -11.34 16.71 -1.10
CA SER A 43 -11.16 16.02 -2.38
C SER A 43 -10.16 14.87 -2.26
N LYS A 44 -9.01 15.11 -1.59
CA LYS A 44 -8.01 14.08 -1.32
C LYS A 44 -8.58 12.93 -0.49
N ILE A 45 -9.32 13.26 0.56
CA ILE A 45 -9.97 12.27 1.43
C ILE A 45 -10.93 11.39 0.62
N ARG A 46 -11.84 11.99 -0.15
CA ARG A 46 -12.83 11.27 -0.96
C ARG A 46 -12.14 10.36 -1.99
N THR A 47 -11.13 10.91 -2.65
CA THR A 47 -10.34 10.23 -3.68
C THR A 47 -9.55 9.03 -3.12
N PHE A 48 -9.04 9.13 -1.89
CA PHE A 48 -8.23 8.07 -1.28
C PHE A 48 -9.05 7.05 -0.46
N PHE A 49 -9.97 7.52 0.37
CA PHE A 49 -10.73 6.68 1.30
C PHE A 49 -12.12 6.28 0.77
N GLY A 50 -12.60 6.87 -0.33
CA GLY A 50 -13.99 6.70 -0.80
C GLY A 50 -14.95 7.21 0.26
N ASP A 51 -15.94 6.38 0.65
CA ASP A 51 -16.87 6.66 1.76
C ASP A 51 -16.44 6.04 3.09
N LYS A 52 -15.25 5.42 3.18
CA LYS A 52 -14.80 4.72 4.38
C LYS A 52 -14.44 5.69 5.51
N PRO A 53 -14.65 5.28 6.78
CA PRO A 53 -14.22 6.06 7.93
C PRO A 53 -12.68 6.04 8.07
N ILE A 54 -12.13 7.10 8.67
CA ILE A 54 -10.70 7.42 8.66
C ILE A 54 -10.12 7.32 10.08
N THR A 55 -8.93 6.75 10.21
CA THR A 55 -8.18 6.77 11.47
C THR A 55 -7.58 8.15 11.68
N ILE A 56 -7.89 8.78 12.82
CA ILE A 56 -7.39 10.12 13.17
C ILE A 56 -6.75 10.07 14.55
N TRP A 57 -5.64 10.78 14.70
CA TRP A 57 -4.99 11.01 15.97
C TRP A 57 -4.61 12.48 16.15
N GLY A 58 -4.32 12.86 17.39
CA GLY A 58 -4.06 14.25 17.77
C GLY A 58 -2.92 14.36 18.78
N SER A 59 -2.21 15.49 18.73
CA SER A 59 -1.20 15.88 19.72
C SER A 59 -1.53 17.28 20.27
N ARG A 60 -1.11 17.54 21.52
CA ARG A 60 -1.17 18.89 22.09
C ARG A 60 -0.20 19.81 21.38
N ASP A 61 -0.59 21.07 21.25
CA ASP A 61 0.16 22.10 20.54
C ASP A 61 1.16 22.83 21.45
N SER A 62 2.24 22.14 21.80
CA SER A 62 3.42 22.72 22.44
C SER A 62 4.51 22.99 21.41
N ASP A 63 5.44 23.90 21.68
CA ASP A 63 6.55 24.22 20.76
C ASP A 63 7.31 22.97 20.29
N ALA A 64 7.58 22.04 21.22
CA ALA A 64 8.28 20.79 20.90
C ALA A 64 7.44 19.86 20.00
N ASN A 65 6.13 19.80 20.21
CA ASN A 65 5.25 18.99 19.36
C ASN A 65 5.01 19.64 18.00
N ARG A 66 4.85 20.98 17.97
CA ARG A 66 4.71 21.76 16.74
C ARG A 66 5.90 21.55 15.81
N ALA A 67 7.12 21.69 16.32
CA ALA A 67 8.33 21.50 15.51
C ALA A 67 8.40 20.11 14.88
N ARG A 68 8.02 19.06 15.62
CA ARG A 68 7.95 17.69 15.07
C ARG A 68 6.82 17.54 14.07
N PHE A 69 5.66 18.10 14.36
CA PHE A 69 4.46 18.05 13.52
C PHE A 69 4.69 18.71 12.16
N GLU A 70 5.34 19.87 12.13
CA GLU A 70 5.72 20.57 10.89
C GLU A 70 6.77 19.79 10.08
N GLY A 71 7.56 18.95 10.72
CA GLY A 71 8.51 18.05 10.06
C GLY A 71 7.89 16.81 9.42
N MET A 72 6.60 16.54 9.67
CA MET A 72 5.92 15.36 9.14
C MET A 72 5.56 15.51 7.66
N LYS A 73 5.71 14.45 6.87
CA LYS A 73 5.36 14.40 5.45
C LYS A 73 4.42 13.24 5.14
N PRO A 74 3.49 13.39 4.18
CA PRO A 74 2.69 12.26 3.71
C PRO A 74 3.56 11.05 3.38
N GLY A 75 3.15 9.88 3.86
CA GLY A 75 3.90 8.62 3.74
C GLY A 75 4.84 8.30 4.90
N ASP A 76 5.11 9.23 5.83
CA ASP A 76 5.88 8.94 7.06
C ASP A 76 5.17 7.90 7.93
N ASP A 77 5.94 7.14 8.70
CA ASP A 77 5.42 6.09 9.58
C ASP A 77 4.97 6.65 10.92
N ILE A 78 3.73 6.32 11.33
CA ILE A 78 3.15 6.71 12.61
C ILE A 78 2.90 5.46 13.44
N LEU A 79 3.53 5.41 14.61
CA LEU A 79 3.28 4.40 15.63
C LEU A 79 2.46 5.00 16.77
N ILE A 80 1.38 4.30 17.18
CA ILE A 80 0.72 4.56 18.45
C ILE A 80 1.16 3.50 19.44
N VAL A 81 1.75 3.93 20.55
CA VAL A 81 2.33 3.06 21.57
C VAL A 81 1.63 3.31 22.88
N GLU A 82 1.08 2.27 23.49
CA GLU A 82 0.50 2.32 24.83
C GLU A 82 1.42 1.58 25.80
N GLY A 83 2.02 2.32 26.73
CA GLY A 83 2.98 1.74 27.67
C GLY A 83 4.06 0.93 26.94
N GLY A 84 4.17 -0.36 27.25
CA GLY A 84 5.14 -1.26 26.64
C GLY A 84 4.74 -1.89 25.30
N THR A 85 3.67 -1.43 24.65
CA THR A 85 3.07 -2.12 23.49
C THR A 85 2.79 -1.17 22.34
N ILE A 86 3.26 -1.51 21.15
CA ILE A 86 2.85 -0.88 19.89
C ILE A 86 1.45 -1.38 19.55
N LYS A 87 0.51 -0.44 19.55
CA LYS A 87 -0.91 -0.71 19.29
C LYS A 87 -1.22 -0.62 17.80
N LEU A 88 -0.78 0.47 17.18
CA LEU A 88 -1.04 0.79 15.79
C LEU A 88 0.26 1.13 15.06
N LEU A 89 0.36 0.68 13.81
CA LEU A 89 1.24 1.24 12.79
C LEU A 89 0.38 1.76 11.64
N GLY A 90 0.68 2.95 11.13
CA GLY A 90 0.03 3.48 9.94
C GLY A 90 0.91 4.48 9.21
N LYS A 91 0.41 4.97 8.07
CA LYS A 91 1.09 5.97 7.24
C LYS A 91 0.43 7.31 7.42
N LEU A 92 1.21 8.38 7.52
CA LEU A 92 0.67 9.73 7.52
C LEU A 92 0.00 10.02 6.17
N PHE A 93 -1.26 10.38 6.19
CA PHE A 93 -1.99 10.82 5.00
C PHE A 93 -1.94 12.34 4.84
N ALA A 94 -2.32 13.06 5.89
CA ALA A 94 -2.35 14.51 5.92
C ALA A 94 -2.28 15.02 7.36
N THR A 95 -1.95 16.30 7.51
CA THR A 95 -1.89 17.02 8.79
C THR A 95 -2.69 18.31 8.70
N ILE A 96 -3.37 18.68 9.78
CA ILE A 96 -3.99 20.01 9.95
C ILE A 96 -3.83 20.49 11.38
N ILE A 97 -3.84 21.81 11.57
CA ILE A 97 -3.99 22.42 12.89
C ILE A 97 -5.43 22.89 13.01
N SER A 98 -6.25 22.20 13.82
CA SER A 98 -7.68 22.51 13.94
C SER A 98 -8.21 22.28 15.34
N PRO A 99 -8.29 23.34 16.18
CA PRO A 99 -8.99 23.30 17.46
C PRO A 99 -10.47 22.93 17.33
N ASP A 100 -11.13 23.34 16.24
CA ASP A 100 -12.54 23.05 15.99
C ASP A 100 -12.78 21.56 15.71
N LEU A 101 -11.96 20.94 14.85
CA LEU A 101 -12.04 19.50 14.63
C LEU A 101 -11.65 18.74 15.89
N SER A 102 -10.65 19.21 16.64
CA SER A 102 -10.27 18.61 17.92
C SER A 102 -11.44 18.56 18.89
N ARG A 103 -12.22 19.65 18.96
CA ARG A 103 -13.46 19.71 19.74
C ARG A 103 -14.52 18.74 19.22
N GLU A 104 -14.80 18.72 17.92
CA GLU A 104 -15.76 17.77 17.35
C GLU A 104 -15.38 16.31 17.65
N LEU A 105 -14.09 15.98 17.58
CA LEU A 105 -13.63 14.60 17.75
C LEU A 105 -13.56 14.16 19.20
N TRP A 106 -13.18 15.06 20.11
CA TRP A 106 -12.78 14.72 21.47
C TRP A 106 -13.41 15.61 22.57
N GLN A 107 -14.53 16.28 22.31
CA GLN A 107 -15.23 17.07 23.33
C GLN A 107 -15.68 16.20 24.51
N GLY A 108 -15.16 16.50 25.71
CA GLY A 108 -15.92 16.35 26.96
C GLY A 108 -15.50 15.27 27.97
N ILE A 109 -14.22 15.17 28.35
CA ILE A 109 -13.86 14.46 29.62
C ILE A 109 -13.43 15.43 30.74
N ALA A 110 -12.91 16.63 30.44
CA ALA A 110 -12.35 17.53 31.46
C ALA A 110 -12.94 18.96 31.51
N GLY A 111 -14.09 19.22 30.89
CA GLY A 111 -14.73 20.55 30.86
C GLY A 111 -13.97 21.60 30.04
N ASP A 112 -14.35 22.87 30.17
CA ASP A 112 -13.85 24.03 29.38
C ASP A 112 -12.32 24.29 29.48
N ASN A 113 -11.59 23.56 30.33
CA ASN A 113 -10.14 23.63 30.50
C ASN A 113 -9.37 22.40 29.96
N ALA A 114 -10.03 21.49 29.23
CA ALA A 114 -9.36 20.34 28.62
C ALA A 114 -8.31 20.80 27.58
N ALA A 115 -7.11 20.20 27.63
CA ALA A 115 -6.06 20.53 26.67
C ALA A 115 -6.50 20.18 25.25
N VAL A 116 -6.43 21.16 24.34
CA VAL A 116 -6.86 20.97 22.95
C VAL A 116 -5.78 20.20 22.17
N TRP A 117 -6.17 19.07 21.60
CA TRP A 117 -5.32 18.22 20.76
C TRP A 117 -5.39 18.71 19.31
N SER A 118 -4.96 19.96 19.07
CA SER A 118 -5.18 20.65 17.79
C SER A 118 -4.23 20.25 16.68
N LEU A 119 -3.10 19.58 16.98
CA LEU A 119 -2.21 19.01 15.98
C LEU A 119 -2.78 17.68 15.48
N ILE A 120 -3.58 17.72 14.41
CA ILE A 120 -4.35 16.57 13.93
C ILE A 120 -3.65 15.92 12.75
N TYR A 121 -3.57 14.60 12.76
CA TYR A 121 -3.01 13.80 11.68
C TYR A 121 -3.95 12.67 11.29
N PHE A 122 -4.17 12.58 9.99
CA PHE A 122 -4.96 11.55 9.33
C PHE A 122 -4.04 10.38 9.02
N ILE A 123 -4.43 9.17 9.43
CA ILE A 123 -3.60 7.98 9.30
C ILE A 123 -4.23 7.05 8.26
N ALA A 124 -3.49 6.83 7.18
CA ALA A 124 -3.80 5.83 6.17
C ALA A 124 -3.19 4.47 6.56
N ASN A 125 -3.72 3.43 5.96
CA ASN A 125 -3.26 2.06 6.13
C ASN A 125 -3.06 1.60 7.60
N PRO A 126 -4.01 1.88 8.53
CA PRO A 126 -3.87 1.47 9.92
C PRO A 126 -3.78 -0.05 10.03
N LEU A 127 -2.76 -0.52 10.75
CA LEU A 127 -2.53 -1.91 11.10
C LEU A 127 -2.46 -2.03 12.63
N ASP A 128 -3.39 -2.81 13.16
CA ASP A 128 -3.35 -3.26 14.56
C ASP A 128 -2.27 -4.32 14.71
N ILE A 129 -1.22 -4.02 15.50
CA ILE A 129 -0.04 -4.88 15.56
C ILE A 129 0.15 -5.56 16.91
N GLU A 130 -0.27 -4.94 18.01
CA GLU A 130 -0.19 -5.48 19.37
C GLU A 130 1.18 -6.13 19.68
N LEU A 131 2.25 -5.35 19.47
CA LEU A 131 3.62 -5.84 19.54
C LEU A 131 4.37 -5.23 20.74
N PRO A 132 5.10 -6.01 21.57
CA PRO A 132 5.90 -5.44 22.64
C PRO A 132 6.94 -4.43 22.11
N PHE A 133 6.95 -3.21 22.64
CA PHE A 133 7.82 -2.11 22.23
C PHE A 133 9.32 -2.46 22.37
N LYS A 134 9.68 -3.36 23.29
CA LYS A 134 11.03 -3.90 23.39
C LYS A 134 11.55 -4.55 22.10
N LYS A 135 10.67 -5.08 21.23
CA LYS A 135 11.05 -5.61 19.91
C LYS A 135 11.49 -4.48 18.98
N PHE A 136 10.79 -3.34 19.00
CA PHE A 136 11.20 -2.13 18.30
C PHE A 136 12.50 -1.56 18.87
N ASN A 137 12.68 -1.57 20.20
CA ASN A 137 13.94 -1.13 20.82
C ASN A 137 15.14 -1.89 20.28
N ARG A 138 15.04 -3.22 20.12
CA ARG A 138 16.11 -4.05 19.54
C ARG A 138 16.43 -3.67 18.09
N LEU A 139 15.42 -3.36 17.28
CA LEU A 139 15.60 -2.97 15.87
C LEU A 139 16.35 -1.64 15.70
N PHE A 140 16.08 -0.69 16.60
CA PHE A 140 16.64 0.67 16.52
C PHE A 140 17.79 0.90 17.50
N GLY A 141 18.32 -0.15 18.14
CA GLY A 141 19.45 -0.07 19.07
C GLY A 141 19.17 0.73 20.35
N TYR A 142 17.93 0.75 20.83
CA TYR A 142 17.58 1.31 22.15
C TYR A 142 17.75 0.27 23.26
N GLN A 143 17.91 0.74 24.50
CA GLN A 143 17.82 -0.15 25.67
C GLN A 143 16.44 -0.82 25.73
N GLU A 144 16.35 -2.09 26.14
CA GLU A 144 15.09 -2.83 26.04
C GLU A 144 13.94 -2.22 26.85
N ASN A 145 14.26 -1.55 27.96
CA ASN A 145 13.33 -0.86 28.85
C ASN A 145 13.04 0.60 28.45
N TYR A 146 13.64 1.09 27.36
CA TYR A 146 13.36 2.43 26.86
C TYR A 146 11.89 2.54 26.46
N LEU A 147 11.25 3.61 26.92
CA LEU A 147 9.92 4.01 26.48
C LEU A 147 9.96 5.46 25.98
N PRO A 148 9.26 5.77 24.87
CA PRO A 148 9.15 7.12 24.37
C PRO A 148 8.30 7.97 25.33
N ARG A 149 8.37 9.30 25.18
CA ARG A 149 7.61 10.24 26.01
C ARG A 149 6.81 11.20 25.13
N GLY A 150 5.49 11.09 25.20
CA GLY A 150 4.58 11.93 24.42
C GLY A 150 4.77 11.72 22.91
N PHE A 151 4.85 12.82 22.15
CA PHE A 151 5.03 12.77 20.70
C PHE A 151 6.50 12.96 20.33
N THR A 152 7.10 11.93 19.75
CA THR A 152 8.54 11.87 19.44
C THR A 152 8.81 11.41 18.01
N SER A 153 10.00 11.68 17.49
CA SER A 153 10.51 11.11 16.24
C SER A 153 11.76 10.28 16.50
N ILE A 154 12.06 9.33 15.61
CA ILE A 154 13.33 8.62 15.59
C ILE A 154 14.39 9.51 14.95
N SER A 155 15.60 9.50 15.51
CA SER A 155 16.72 10.31 15.01
C SER A 155 17.24 9.78 13.68
N SER A 156 17.70 10.68 12.80
CA SER A 156 18.17 10.33 11.45
C SER A 156 19.26 9.26 11.44
N ASN A 157 20.21 9.30 12.37
CA ASN A 157 21.27 8.30 12.48
C ASN A 157 20.72 6.88 12.78
N ARG A 158 19.67 6.76 13.60
CA ARG A 158 19.05 5.46 13.90
C ARG A 158 18.15 4.99 12.76
N LEU A 159 17.51 5.93 12.05
CA LEU A 159 16.78 5.62 10.82
C LEU A 159 17.76 5.08 9.76
N GLU A 160 18.89 5.74 9.55
CA GLU A 160 19.96 5.29 8.64
C GLU A 160 20.47 3.91 9.00
N GLU A 161 20.81 3.69 10.26
CA GLU A 161 21.27 2.38 10.75
C GLU A 161 20.21 1.29 10.53
N PHE A 162 18.94 1.56 10.87
CA PHE A 162 17.84 0.65 10.63
C PHE A 162 17.67 0.35 9.13
N TYR A 163 17.55 1.37 8.29
CA TYR A 163 17.32 1.20 6.84
C TYR A 163 18.53 0.65 6.08
N SER A 164 19.72 0.68 6.68
CA SER A 164 20.89 -0.02 6.15
C SER A 164 20.80 -1.54 6.32
N GLN A 165 20.16 -1.99 7.41
CA GLN A 165 20.07 -3.40 7.81
C GLN A 165 18.73 -4.04 7.46
N TYR A 166 17.67 -3.24 7.38
CA TYR A 166 16.28 -3.69 7.26
C TYR A 166 15.56 -2.85 6.20
N ASP A 167 14.61 -3.44 5.49
CA ASP A 167 13.98 -2.78 4.35
C ASP A 167 12.94 -1.73 4.78
N ASP A 168 11.84 -2.18 5.39
CA ASP A 168 10.78 -1.29 5.83
C ASP A 168 10.22 -1.71 7.19
N LEU A 169 9.83 -0.72 7.99
CA LEU A 169 9.32 -0.95 9.33
C LEU A 169 8.07 -1.83 9.32
N TYR A 170 7.20 -1.66 8.33
CA TYR A 170 5.90 -2.33 8.27
C TYR A 170 6.06 -3.84 8.10
N SER A 171 6.84 -4.29 7.13
CA SER A 171 7.10 -5.72 6.91
C SER A 171 7.83 -6.35 8.09
N ILE A 172 8.83 -5.67 8.64
CA ILE A 172 9.60 -6.20 9.78
C ILE A 172 8.70 -6.42 10.98
N LEU A 173 7.90 -5.42 11.38
CA LEU A 173 7.04 -5.60 12.54
C LEU A 173 5.93 -6.64 12.30
N LEU A 174 5.41 -6.77 11.08
CA LEU A 174 4.47 -7.83 10.71
C LEU A 174 5.08 -9.24 10.84
N ARG A 175 6.31 -9.43 10.36
CA ARG A 175 7.03 -10.71 10.51
C ARG A 175 7.22 -11.07 11.98
N ILE A 176 7.63 -10.10 12.80
CA ILE A 176 7.79 -10.30 14.26
C ILE A 176 6.45 -10.67 14.88
N LYS A 177 5.36 -10.01 14.50
CA LYS A 177 4.01 -10.32 15.00
C LYS A 177 3.60 -11.76 14.66
N GLN A 178 3.97 -12.24 13.48
CA GLN A 178 3.68 -13.61 13.02
C GLN A 178 4.64 -14.67 13.60
N GLY A 179 5.58 -14.28 14.48
CA GLY A 179 6.58 -15.17 15.04
C GLY A 179 7.63 -15.64 14.03
N GLN A 180 7.70 -14.99 12.86
CA GLN A 180 8.69 -15.30 11.83
C GLN A 180 10.04 -14.71 12.22
N GLN A 181 11.11 -15.39 11.82
CA GLN A 181 12.44 -14.78 11.87
C GLN A 181 12.50 -13.63 10.86
N TYR A 182 13.12 -12.53 11.28
CA TYR A 182 13.48 -11.43 10.40
C TYR A 182 15.00 -11.41 10.39
N GLU A 183 15.59 -11.62 9.22
CA GLU A 183 17.03 -11.56 9.06
C GLU A 183 17.43 -10.12 8.74
N VAL A 184 18.60 -9.72 9.27
CA VAL A 184 19.36 -8.58 8.72
C VAL A 184 19.52 -8.83 7.23
N ARG A 185 19.43 -7.80 6.37
CA ARG A 185 19.68 -7.89 4.92
C ARG A 185 20.82 -8.87 4.65
N GLN A 186 20.49 -10.09 4.24
CA GLN A 186 21.47 -11.07 3.80
C GLN A 186 21.65 -10.84 2.31
N THR A 187 22.89 -10.60 1.92
CA THR A 187 23.36 -10.57 0.53
C THR A 187 22.84 -11.81 -0.20
N GLU A 188 22.20 -11.61 -1.35
CA GLU A 188 21.89 -12.50 -2.50
C GLU A 188 21.72 -14.05 -2.35
N GLU A 189 22.34 -14.75 -1.40
CA GLU A 189 22.41 -16.22 -1.30
C GLU A 189 21.11 -16.93 -0.88
N LEU A 190 20.25 -16.33 -0.04
CA LEU A 190 18.96 -16.95 0.35
C LEU A 190 17.87 -16.85 -0.71
N LEU A 191 18.01 -15.92 -1.66
CA LEU A 191 17.11 -15.80 -2.82
C LEU A 191 17.30 -16.98 -3.76
N GLN A 192 18.53 -17.49 -3.87
CA GLN A 192 18.90 -18.66 -4.70
C GLN A 192 18.14 -19.93 -4.28
N ILE A 193 18.03 -20.20 -2.97
CA ILE A 193 17.43 -21.45 -2.44
C ILE A 193 15.91 -21.51 -2.67
N LYS A 194 15.22 -20.36 -2.73
CA LYS A 194 13.81 -20.28 -3.10
C LYS A 194 13.60 -20.37 -4.62
N GLU A 195 14.55 -19.89 -5.42
CA GLU A 195 14.51 -20.06 -6.88
C GLU A 195 14.65 -21.53 -7.26
N ASP A 196 15.56 -22.28 -6.64
CA ASP A 196 15.78 -23.71 -6.94
C ASP A 196 14.56 -24.59 -6.62
N ALA A 197 13.90 -24.35 -5.47
CA ALA A 197 12.70 -25.09 -5.08
C ALA A 197 11.45 -24.73 -5.90
N VAL A 198 11.43 -23.53 -6.50
CA VAL A 198 10.38 -23.09 -7.45
C VAL A 198 10.69 -23.58 -8.86
N MET A 199 11.98 -23.71 -9.23
CA MET A 199 12.43 -24.29 -10.51
C MET A 199 12.10 -25.79 -10.64
N ASP A 200 12.14 -26.56 -9.56
CA ASP A 200 11.72 -27.98 -9.58
C ASP A 200 10.21 -28.14 -9.89
N LEU A 201 9.39 -27.13 -9.58
CA LEU A 201 7.98 -27.07 -9.99
C LEU A 201 7.77 -26.51 -11.41
N GLN A 202 8.83 -26.05 -12.08
CA GLN A 202 8.78 -25.48 -13.44
C GLN A 202 9.11 -26.50 -14.54
N ALA A 203 9.70 -27.66 -14.23
CA ALA A 203 10.14 -28.62 -15.25
C ALA A 203 8.99 -29.23 -16.08
N GLU A 204 7.75 -29.19 -15.59
CA GLU A 204 6.57 -29.68 -16.33
C GLU A 204 5.94 -28.64 -17.27
N ASP A 205 6.28 -27.34 -17.13
CA ASP A 205 5.62 -26.23 -17.86
C ASP A 205 6.54 -25.51 -18.87
N VAL A 206 7.84 -25.86 -18.97
CA VAL A 206 8.83 -25.13 -19.80
C VAL A 206 8.75 -25.49 -21.30
N GLU A 207 8.11 -26.59 -21.68
CA GLU A 207 8.07 -27.03 -23.09
C GLU A 207 7.21 -26.13 -24.03
N GLU A 208 6.41 -25.21 -23.50
CA GLU A 208 5.54 -24.32 -24.31
C GLU A 208 6.16 -22.95 -24.66
N ILE A 209 7.28 -22.55 -24.06
CA ILE A 209 7.77 -21.14 -24.04
C ILE A 209 8.45 -20.67 -25.35
N LEU A 210 8.75 -21.55 -26.31
CA LEU A 210 9.53 -21.19 -27.51
C LEU A 210 8.68 -20.88 -28.76
N LYS A 211 7.68 -20.00 -28.64
CA LYS A 211 7.02 -19.38 -29.82
C LYS A 211 7.15 -17.86 -29.78
N GLY A 212 7.91 -17.30 -30.71
CA GLY A 212 8.20 -15.86 -30.81
C GLY A 212 7.00 -14.92 -31.00
N SER A 213 5.76 -15.42 -31.11
CA SER A 213 4.52 -14.62 -31.12
C SER A 213 4.14 -14.09 -29.73
N GLU A 214 4.52 -14.82 -28.67
CA GLU A 214 4.03 -14.63 -27.31
C GLU A 214 4.57 -13.35 -26.62
N LEU A 215 5.84 -13.04 -26.87
CA LEU A 215 6.50 -11.82 -26.39
C LEU A 215 5.92 -10.55 -27.03
N SER A 216 5.39 -10.64 -28.25
CA SER A 216 4.80 -9.49 -28.95
C SER A 216 3.46 -9.08 -28.32
N ASP A 217 2.64 -10.05 -27.92
CA ASP A 217 1.33 -9.77 -27.34
C ASP A 217 1.41 -9.25 -25.91
N HIS A 218 2.36 -9.73 -25.10
CA HIS A 218 2.61 -9.21 -23.75
C HIS A 218 2.95 -7.71 -23.80
N VAL A 219 3.94 -7.33 -24.62
CA VAL A 219 4.34 -5.92 -24.78
C VAL A 219 3.20 -5.06 -25.33
N ARG A 220 2.42 -5.60 -26.29
CA ARG A 220 1.23 -4.92 -26.83
C ARG A 220 0.16 -4.67 -25.76
N MET A 221 -0.13 -5.65 -24.91
CA MET A 221 -1.11 -5.51 -23.83
C MET A 221 -0.60 -4.56 -22.73
N GLN A 222 0.68 -4.64 -22.35
CA GLN A 222 1.29 -3.70 -21.41
C GLN A 222 1.09 -2.27 -21.90
N TRP A 223 1.43 -2.02 -23.18
CA TRP A 223 1.26 -0.71 -23.80
C TRP A 223 -0.19 -0.20 -23.75
N LYS A 224 -1.16 -1.03 -24.16
CA LYS A 224 -2.57 -0.63 -24.15
C LYS A 224 -3.07 -0.30 -22.75
N LEU A 225 -2.71 -1.11 -21.77
CA LEU A 225 -3.08 -0.85 -20.37
C LEU A 225 -2.43 0.42 -19.84
N MET A 226 -1.18 0.72 -20.21
CA MET A 226 -0.57 2.01 -19.86
C MET A 226 -1.31 3.18 -20.51
N HIS A 227 -1.54 3.10 -21.82
CA HIS A 227 -2.22 4.15 -22.58
C HIS A 227 -3.64 4.42 -22.05
N LEU A 228 -4.39 3.37 -21.70
CA LEU A 228 -5.68 3.49 -21.03
C LEU A 228 -5.55 4.08 -19.63
N GLY A 229 -4.54 3.69 -18.86
CA GLY A 229 -4.28 4.22 -17.51
C GLY A 229 -4.10 5.73 -17.50
N LEU A 230 -3.32 6.26 -18.45
CA LEU A 230 -3.13 7.71 -18.60
C LEU A 230 -4.45 8.45 -18.87
N LYS A 231 -5.37 7.83 -19.63
CA LYS A 231 -6.72 8.40 -19.90
C LYS A 231 -7.63 8.40 -18.67
N THR A 232 -7.29 7.69 -17.61
CA THR A 232 -7.96 7.81 -16.30
C THR A 232 -7.46 8.99 -15.47
N GLY A 233 -6.34 9.60 -15.88
CA GLY A 233 -5.61 10.59 -15.08
C GLY A 233 -4.65 9.98 -14.06
N ALA A 234 -4.50 8.65 -14.04
CA ALA A 234 -3.51 7.97 -13.21
C ALA A 234 -2.11 8.06 -13.82
N LYS A 235 -1.09 7.90 -12.97
CA LYS A 235 0.27 7.57 -13.40
C LYS A 235 0.40 6.06 -13.60
N VAL A 236 1.33 5.66 -14.45
CA VAL A 236 1.53 4.26 -14.83
C VAL A 236 2.92 3.78 -14.43
N TRP A 237 2.95 2.65 -13.73
CA TRP A 237 4.17 1.91 -13.42
C TRP A 237 4.24 0.63 -14.25
N VAL A 238 5.45 0.32 -14.74
CA VAL A 238 5.80 -0.93 -15.43
C VAL A 238 7.22 -1.34 -14.99
N PRO A 239 7.53 -2.65 -14.87
CA PRO A 239 8.85 -3.11 -14.46
C PRO A 239 9.97 -2.56 -15.35
N ARG A 240 11.11 -2.17 -14.75
CA ARG A 240 12.23 -1.54 -15.48
C ARG A 240 12.73 -2.35 -16.67
N GLY A 241 12.71 -3.68 -16.58
CA GLY A 241 13.14 -4.59 -17.65
C GLY A 241 12.25 -4.52 -18.91
N ASP A 242 10.99 -4.10 -18.77
CA ASP A 242 10.04 -4.02 -19.88
C ASP A 242 9.95 -2.60 -20.47
N GLN A 243 10.32 -1.57 -19.70
CA GLN A 243 10.29 -0.16 -20.16
C GLN A 243 11.06 0.02 -21.47
N HIS A 244 12.26 -0.56 -21.61
CA HIS A 244 13.06 -0.46 -22.84
C HIS A 244 12.36 -1.11 -24.06
N LYS A 245 11.63 -2.21 -23.86
CA LYS A 245 10.88 -2.87 -24.95
C LYS A 245 9.73 -1.99 -25.42
N ILE A 246 9.00 -1.38 -24.48
CA ILE A 246 7.89 -0.48 -24.76
C ILE A 246 8.39 0.81 -25.44
N GLN A 247 9.46 1.41 -24.93
CA GLN A 247 10.12 2.58 -25.55
C GLN A 247 10.46 2.31 -27.02
N LYS A 248 11.10 1.17 -27.30
CA LYS A 248 11.47 0.80 -28.66
C LYS A 248 10.27 0.57 -29.58
N ALA A 249 9.18 0.00 -29.06
CA ALA A 249 8.02 -0.39 -29.86
C ALA A 249 7.04 0.78 -30.10
N TYR A 250 6.91 1.70 -29.14
CA TYR A 250 5.85 2.71 -29.12
C TYR A 250 6.32 4.16 -28.88
N ASP A 251 7.64 4.40 -28.77
CA ASP A 251 8.23 5.73 -28.55
C ASP A 251 7.66 6.47 -27.31
N PHE A 252 7.47 5.72 -26.22
CA PHE A 252 6.88 6.24 -24.99
C PHE A 252 7.89 6.35 -23.85
N ASN A 253 7.93 7.50 -23.16
CA ASN A 253 8.90 7.79 -22.11
C ASN A 253 8.30 8.29 -20.78
N GLU A 254 6.98 8.35 -20.64
CA GLU A 254 6.31 8.89 -19.43
C GLU A 254 6.02 7.78 -18.40
N PHE A 255 7.07 7.12 -17.91
CA PHE A 255 6.94 6.13 -16.84
C PHE A 255 7.03 6.80 -15.46
N GLU A 256 6.23 6.32 -14.51
CA GLU A 256 6.46 6.66 -13.11
C GLU A 256 7.79 6.04 -12.65
N SER A 257 8.61 6.81 -11.93
CA SER A 257 9.96 6.38 -11.52
C SER A 257 9.99 5.52 -10.25
N ALA A 258 8.88 5.49 -9.49
CA ALA A 258 8.75 4.71 -8.26
C ALA A 258 7.41 3.94 -8.21
N PHE A 259 7.46 2.63 -7.93
CA PHE A 259 6.29 1.75 -7.83
C PHE A 259 5.22 2.29 -6.87
N THR A 260 5.63 2.83 -5.73
CA THR A 260 4.78 3.65 -4.86
C THR A 260 5.65 4.74 -4.26
N ALA A 261 5.10 5.94 -4.06
CA ALA A 261 5.82 6.96 -3.31
C ALA A 261 6.13 6.38 -1.91
N GLY A 262 7.42 6.22 -1.62
CA GLY A 262 7.99 5.84 -0.33
C GLY A 262 7.85 4.39 0.17
N ILE A 263 7.18 3.43 -0.47
CA ILE A 263 7.43 2.03 -0.05
C ILE A 263 8.84 1.67 -0.52
N ASP A 264 9.83 1.81 0.37
CA ASP A 264 11.24 1.42 0.18
C ASP A 264 11.43 -0.11 0.46
N THR A 265 10.48 -0.97 0.10
CA THR A 265 10.71 -2.43 0.12
C THR A 265 11.42 -2.85 -1.16
N PRO A 266 12.38 -3.79 -1.11
CA PRO A 266 12.75 -4.58 -2.27
C PRO A 266 11.63 -5.60 -2.51
N ALA A 267 10.44 -5.13 -2.88
CA ALA A 267 9.44 -6.03 -3.40
C ALA A 267 9.76 -6.24 -4.88
N LYS A 268 10.94 -6.81 -5.21
CA LYS A 268 11.26 -7.22 -6.59
C LYS A 268 10.04 -7.93 -7.22
N TYR A 269 9.34 -8.75 -6.43
CA TYR A 269 8.11 -9.43 -6.82
C TYR A 269 6.95 -8.50 -7.16
N VAL A 270 6.69 -7.46 -6.37
CA VAL A 270 5.62 -6.48 -6.64
C VAL A 270 6.02 -5.49 -7.75
N GLU A 271 7.30 -5.11 -7.83
CA GLU A 271 7.86 -4.32 -8.92
C GLU A 271 7.77 -5.02 -10.27
N ASN A 272 7.67 -6.35 -10.26
CA ASN A 272 7.47 -7.22 -11.42
C ASN A 272 5.99 -7.44 -11.78
N ILE A 273 5.05 -6.72 -11.15
CA ILE A 273 3.67 -6.65 -11.66
C ILE A 273 3.69 -5.89 -12.98
N ASP A 274 3.11 -6.48 -14.02
CA ASP A 274 3.24 -5.99 -15.40
C ASP A 274 2.81 -4.53 -15.58
N VAL A 275 1.64 -4.15 -15.06
CA VAL A 275 1.16 -2.77 -15.13
C VAL A 275 0.44 -2.42 -13.84
N VAL A 276 0.76 -1.25 -13.27
CA VAL A 276 0.05 -0.70 -12.12
C VAL A 276 -0.37 0.74 -12.42
N TRP A 277 -1.64 1.03 -12.20
CA TRP A 277 -2.19 2.38 -12.25
C TRP A 277 -2.22 2.95 -10.84
N LYS A 278 -1.68 4.14 -10.66
CA LYS A 278 -1.46 4.71 -9.33
C LYS A 278 -1.45 6.24 -9.31
N GLU A 279 -1.55 6.78 -8.10
CA GLU A 279 -1.27 8.18 -7.79
C GLU A 279 -0.55 8.26 -6.44
N GLU A 280 0.66 8.83 -6.41
CA GLU A 280 1.56 8.87 -5.24
C GLU A 280 1.62 7.55 -4.42
N PHE A 281 0.79 7.43 -3.37
CA PHE A 281 0.70 6.32 -2.41
C PHE A 281 -0.51 5.40 -2.60
N ARG A 282 -1.38 5.70 -3.58
CA ARG A 282 -2.62 4.98 -3.88
C ARG A 282 -2.45 4.16 -5.16
N ILE A 283 -2.97 2.95 -5.13
CA ILE A 283 -3.11 2.09 -6.31
C ILE A 283 -4.57 2.16 -6.75
N ASP A 284 -4.78 2.42 -8.03
CA ASP A 284 -6.09 2.51 -8.67
C ASP A 284 -6.48 1.20 -9.34
N ALA A 285 -5.52 0.47 -9.91
CA ALA A 285 -5.68 -0.88 -10.47
C ALA A 285 -4.31 -1.55 -10.65
N ALA A 286 -4.28 -2.88 -10.64
CA ALA A 286 -3.07 -3.65 -10.99
C ALA A 286 -3.40 -4.79 -11.96
N PHE A 287 -2.49 -5.05 -12.88
CA PHE A 287 -2.68 -5.97 -14.01
C PHE A 287 -1.47 -6.91 -14.13
N GLU A 288 -1.76 -8.19 -14.29
CA GLU A 288 -0.81 -9.26 -14.64
C GLU A 288 -1.23 -9.84 -15.98
N ILE A 289 -0.32 -9.87 -16.95
CA ILE A 289 -0.58 -10.26 -18.34
C ILE A 289 0.02 -11.63 -18.57
N GLU A 290 -0.86 -12.63 -18.72
CA GLU A 290 -0.43 -14.01 -18.73
C GLU A 290 -0.17 -14.51 -20.16
N HIS A 291 1.12 -14.76 -20.43
CA HIS A 291 1.56 -15.45 -21.64
C HIS A 291 2.30 -16.77 -21.33
N SER A 292 3.52 -16.73 -20.80
CA SER A 292 4.39 -17.89 -20.60
C SER A 292 4.79 -18.13 -19.13
N THR A 293 4.36 -17.26 -18.21
CA THR A 293 4.47 -17.47 -16.77
C THR A 293 3.27 -18.26 -16.27
N ALA A 294 3.46 -19.14 -15.29
CA ALA A 294 2.32 -19.79 -14.65
C ALA A 294 1.51 -18.71 -13.92
N ILE A 295 0.20 -18.62 -14.20
CA ILE A 295 -0.81 -17.75 -13.53
C ILE A 295 -0.62 -17.70 -12.01
N TYR A 296 -0.12 -18.79 -11.44
CA TYR A 296 0.27 -18.92 -10.03
C TYR A 296 1.22 -17.81 -9.54
N SER A 297 2.21 -17.43 -10.35
CA SER A 297 3.22 -16.41 -10.02
C SER A 297 2.63 -15.00 -9.98
N GLY A 298 1.80 -14.61 -10.96
CA GLY A 298 1.07 -13.34 -10.93
C GLY A 298 0.13 -13.24 -9.72
N LEU A 299 -0.54 -14.35 -9.36
CA LEU A 299 -1.37 -14.39 -8.15
C LEU A 299 -0.57 -14.23 -6.85
N LEU A 300 0.67 -14.75 -6.78
CA LEU A 300 1.55 -14.49 -5.64
C LEU A 300 1.97 -13.02 -5.59
N ARG A 301 2.29 -12.39 -6.72
CA ARG A 301 2.60 -10.95 -6.78
C ARG A 301 1.43 -10.09 -6.30
N PHE A 302 0.20 -10.47 -6.66
CA PHE A 302 -1.01 -9.84 -6.13
C PHE A 302 -1.22 -10.08 -4.63
N ALA A 303 -0.94 -11.28 -4.13
CA ALA A 303 -1.00 -11.56 -2.70
C ALA A 303 -0.01 -10.70 -1.92
N ASP A 304 1.23 -10.58 -2.42
CA ASP A 304 2.25 -9.69 -1.85
C ASP A 304 1.78 -8.23 -1.89
N LEU A 305 1.22 -7.77 -3.02
CA LEU A 305 0.68 -6.42 -3.16
C LEU A 305 -0.40 -6.10 -2.11
N LYS A 306 -1.29 -7.05 -1.82
CA LYS A 306 -2.32 -6.90 -0.79
C LYS A 306 -1.75 -6.83 0.62
N ILE A 307 -0.59 -7.45 0.87
CA ILE A 307 0.11 -7.35 2.16
C ILE A 307 0.74 -5.97 2.34
N VAL A 308 1.39 -5.43 1.29
CA VAL A 308 2.01 -4.08 1.36
C VAL A 308 1.00 -2.93 1.26
N ALA A 309 -0.19 -3.14 0.67
CA ALA A 309 -1.22 -2.12 0.54
C ALA A 309 -2.64 -2.62 0.95
N PRO A 310 -2.88 -2.94 2.25
CA PRO A 310 -4.08 -3.68 2.69
C PRO A 310 -5.37 -2.87 2.83
N ASN A 311 -5.31 -1.53 2.95
CA ASN A 311 -6.51 -0.70 3.13
C ASN A 311 -7.02 -0.07 1.82
N SER A 312 -6.33 -0.32 0.71
CA SER A 312 -6.74 0.13 -0.62
C SER A 312 -7.69 -0.88 -1.26
N ASN A 313 -8.81 -0.38 -1.79
CA ASN A 313 -9.78 -1.18 -2.54
C ASN A 313 -9.59 -0.91 -4.03
N TYR A 314 -8.62 -1.58 -4.64
CA TYR A 314 -8.39 -1.54 -6.08
C TYR A 314 -8.71 -2.91 -6.69
N PRO A 315 -9.27 -2.95 -7.90
CA PRO A 315 -9.42 -4.19 -8.63
C PRO A 315 -8.06 -4.74 -9.08
N LEU A 316 -7.95 -6.07 -9.02
CA LEU A 316 -6.83 -6.84 -9.51
C LEU A 316 -7.26 -7.58 -10.78
N PHE A 317 -6.50 -7.48 -11.85
CA PHE A 317 -6.86 -8.10 -13.13
C PHE A 317 -5.80 -9.08 -13.59
N ILE A 318 -6.21 -10.32 -13.83
CA ILE A 318 -5.45 -11.25 -14.67
C ILE A 318 -5.90 -11.03 -16.11
N VAL A 319 -4.97 -10.62 -16.94
CA VAL A 319 -5.17 -10.26 -18.34
C VAL A 319 -4.67 -11.40 -19.21
N ALA A 320 -5.54 -12.09 -19.93
CA ALA A 320 -5.13 -13.22 -20.77
C ALA A 320 -6.07 -13.44 -21.96
N PRO A 321 -5.64 -14.14 -23.03
CA PRO A 321 -6.53 -14.54 -24.13
C PRO A 321 -7.71 -15.38 -23.63
N LEU A 322 -8.85 -15.33 -24.34
CA LEU A 322 -10.05 -16.11 -23.98
C LEU A 322 -9.78 -17.61 -23.81
N ALA A 323 -8.87 -18.17 -24.61
CA ALA A 323 -8.47 -19.58 -24.50
C ALA A 323 -7.89 -19.97 -23.12
N LYS A 324 -7.29 -19.02 -22.38
CA LYS A 324 -6.70 -19.27 -21.05
C LYS A 324 -7.66 -19.01 -19.89
N LYS A 325 -8.86 -18.50 -20.15
CA LYS A 325 -9.87 -18.16 -19.13
C LYS A 325 -10.12 -19.29 -18.13
N SER A 326 -10.38 -20.51 -18.61
CA SER A 326 -10.66 -21.66 -17.74
C SER A 326 -9.49 -21.96 -16.79
N ARG A 327 -8.25 -21.90 -17.30
CA ARG A 327 -7.03 -22.09 -16.49
C ARG A 327 -6.87 -20.99 -15.44
N VAL A 328 -7.15 -19.73 -15.79
CA VAL A 328 -7.14 -18.61 -14.83
C VAL A 328 -8.13 -18.86 -13.69
N PHE A 329 -9.36 -19.24 -14.03
CA PHE A 329 -10.41 -19.46 -13.04
C PHE A 329 -10.06 -20.62 -12.10
N GLU A 330 -9.51 -21.71 -12.66
CA GLU A 330 -9.06 -22.85 -11.88
C GLU A 330 -7.95 -22.47 -10.89
N GLN A 331 -6.93 -21.72 -11.33
CA GLN A 331 -5.81 -21.31 -10.47
C GLN A 331 -6.26 -20.38 -9.34
N VAL A 332 -7.07 -19.35 -9.63
CA VAL A 332 -7.58 -18.42 -8.61
C VAL A 332 -8.44 -19.13 -7.57
N ARG A 333 -9.20 -20.16 -7.98
CA ARG A 333 -10.08 -20.93 -7.08
C ARG A 333 -9.34 -21.94 -6.21
N ARG A 334 -8.01 -22.11 -6.36
CA ARG A 334 -7.23 -23.01 -5.51
C ARG A 334 -7.42 -22.65 -4.03
N PRO A 335 -7.46 -23.65 -3.12
CA PRO A 335 -7.75 -23.41 -1.70
C PRO A 335 -6.85 -22.38 -1.02
N VAL A 336 -5.58 -22.29 -1.45
CA VAL A 336 -4.62 -21.30 -0.92
C VAL A 336 -5.05 -19.86 -1.23
N PHE A 337 -5.40 -19.56 -2.48
CA PHE A 337 -5.80 -18.22 -2.91
C PHE A 337 -7.20 -17.85 -2.46
N LYS A 338 -8.10 -18.84 -2.36
CA LYS A 338 -9.41 -18.66 -1.73
C LYS A 338 -9.31 -18.25 -0.25
N ARG A 339 -8.38 -18.85 0.51
CA ARG A 339 -8.11 -18.44 1.91
C ARG A 339 -7.55 -17.02 2.00
N LEU A 340 -6.81 -16.56 0.99
CA LEU A 340 -6.32 -15.19 0.88
C LEU A 340 -7.39 -14.21 0.35
N GLY A 341 -8.60 -14.68 0.02
CA GLY A 341 -9.69 -13.86 -0.50
C GLY A 341 -9.52 -13.43 -1.96
N MET A 342 -8.56 -14.00 -2.69
CA MET A 342 -8.26 -13.62 -4.08
C MET A 342 -9.42 -13.92 -5.04
N ASP A 343 -10.22 -14.94 -4.76
CA ASP A 343 -11.43 -15.28 -5.52
C ASP A 343 -12.49 -14.16 -5.52
N LYS A 344 -12.41 -13.25 -4.54
CA LYS A 344 -13.35 -12.13 -4.41
C LYS A 344 -12.86 -10.83 -5.04
N GLU A 345 -11.55 -10.70 -5.20
CA GLU A 345 -10.88 -9.44 -5.57
C GLU A 345 -10.26 -9.49 -6.97
N VAL A 346 -9.75 -10.66 -7.37
CA VAL A 346 -9.16 -10.87 -8.69
C VAL A 346 -10.26 -11.07 -9.73
N ARG A 347 -10.11 -10.39 -10.86
CA ARG A 347 -11.00 -10.44 -12.01
C ARG A 347 -10.22 -10.87 -13.25
N TYR A 348 -10.90 -11.53 -14.16
CA TYR A 348 -10.35 -11.89 -15.46
C TYR A 348 -10.71 -10.83 -16.50
N LEU A 349 -9.73 -10.33 -17.24
CA LEU A 349 -9.92 -9.37 -18.32
C LEU A 349 -9.32 -9.93 -19.61
N SER A 350 -10.13 -10.07 -20.66
CA SER A 350 -9.64 -10.65 -21.91
C SER A 350 -8.90 -9.62 -22.77
N TYR A 351 -8.03 -10.09 -23.67
CA TYR A 351 -7.33 -9.23 -24.63
C TYR A 351 -8.32 -8.48 -25.54
N GLU A 352 -9.38 -9.17 -25.97
CA GLU A 352 -10.46 -8.63 -26.80
C GLU A 352 -11.20 -7.50 -26.08
N ALA A 353 -11.46 -7.64 -24.78
CA ALA A 353 -12.06 -6.59 -23.97
C ALA A 353 -11.16 -5.35 -23.90
N ILE A 354 -9.84 -5.53 -23.74
CA ILE A 354 -8.87 -4.42 -23.77
C ILE A 354 -8.84 -3.76 -25.14
N ASP A 355 -8.79 -4.56 -26.21
CA ASP A 355 -8.77 -4.05 -27.58
C ASP A 355 -10.02 -3.23 -27.91
N ASP A 356 -11.20 -3.66 -27.47
CA ASP A 356 -12.46 -2.92 -27.62
C ASP A 356 -12.44 -1.58 -26.86
N ILE A 357 -11.95 -1.58 -25.61
CA ILE A 357 -11.87 -0.37 -24.79
C ILE A 357 -10.86 0.61 -25.39
N ASP A 358 -9.67 0.13 -25.76
CA ASP A 358 -8.62 0.93 -26.39
C ASP A 358 -9.10 1.57 -27.70
N LYS A 359 -9.80 0.80 -28.54
CA LYS A 359 -10.41 1.33 -29.77
C LYS A 359 -11.49 2.38 -29.48
N PHE A 360 -12.33 2.17 -28.46
CA PHE A 360 -13.35 3.13 -28.08
C PHE A 360 -12.75 4.46 -27.60
N PHE A 361 -11.62 4.41 -26.90
CA PHE A 361 -10.91 5.58 -26.36
C PHE A 361 -9.77 6.10 -27.24
N GLU A 362 -9.62 5.61 -28.47
CA GLU A 362 -8.51 5.94 -29.39
C GLU A 362 -8.36 7.46 -29.59
N ARG A 363 -9.48 8.18 -29.74
CA ARG A 363 -9.51 9.64 -29.99
C ARG A 363 -9.65 10.51 -28.73
N SER A 364 -9.73 9.90 -27.56
CA SER A 364 -9.98 10.60 -26.29
C SER A 364 -8.74 10.60 -25.42
N ASN A 365 -8.37 11.75 -24.85
CA ASN A 365 -7.19 11.85 -23.97
C ASN A 365 -7.55 11.75 -22.47
N SER A 366 -8.83 11.69 -22.13
CA SER A 366 -9.31 11.56 -20.75
C SER A 366 -10.73 10.96 -20.71
N GLY A 367 -11.23 10.64 -19.52
CA GLY A 367 -12.62 10.25 -19.30
C GLY A 367 -12.86 8.74 -19.16
N LEU A 368 -11.80 7.92 -19.19
CA LEU A 368 -11.90 6.51 -18.81
C LEU A 368 -11.99 6.40 -17.27
N SER A 369 -12.84 5.52 -16.76
CA SER A 369 -12.88 5.16 -15.34
C SER A 369 -12.49 3.70 -15.13
N VAL A 370 -11.91 3.41 -13.96
CA VAL A 370 -11.59 2.03 -13.55
C VAL A 370 -12.86 1.16 -13.48
N ASP A 371 -14.01 1.76 -13.17
CA ASP A 371 -15.30 1.06 -13.14
C ASP A 371 -15.72 0.53 -14.51
N LEU A 372 -15.38 1.22 -15.61
CA LEU A 372 -15.66 0.77 -16.96
C LEU A 372 -14.88 -0.51 -17.28
N ILE A 373 -13.60 -0.57 -16.91
CA ILE A 373 -12.78 -1.78 -17.04
C ILE A 373 -13.32 -2.90 -16.16
N THR A 374 -13.68 -2.57 -14.92
CA THR A 374 -14.27 -3.54 -13.98
C THR A 374 -15.59 -4.12 -14.51
N GLY A 375 -16.39 -3.32 -15.22
CA GLY A 375 -17.63 -3.76 -15.86
C GLY A 375 -17.42 -4.62 -17.11
N LYS A 376 -16.24 -4.53 -17.75
CA LYS A 376 -15.83 -5.36 -18.89
C LYS A 376 -15.06 -6.62 -18.48
N SER A 377 -14.71 -6.74 -17.20
CA SER A 377 -14.02 -7.91 -16.65
C SER A 377 -14.98 -8.87 -15.95
N GLU A 378 -14.57 -10.13 -15.90
CA GLU A 378 -15.35 -11.21 -15.32
C GLU A 378 -14.88 -11.53 -13.90
N SER A 379 -15.83 -11.69 -12.99
CA SER A 379 -15.51 -12.17 -11.64
C SER A 379 -15.19 -13.66 -11.68
N VAL A 380 -14.21 -14.07 -10.89
CA VAL A 380 -13.79 -15.48 -10.78
C VAL A 380 -14.62 -16.26 -9.74
N ARG A 381 -15.62 -15.61 -9.14
CA ARG A 381 -16.51 -16.20 -8.11
C ARG A 381 -17.26 -17.44 -8.57
#